data_AF-A0A9W8Z9Q9-F1
#
_entry.id   AF-A0A9W8Z9Q9-F1
#
_cell.length_a   1.000
_cell.length_b   1.000
_cell.length_c   1.000
_cell.angle_alpha   90.00
_cell.angle_beta   90.00
_cell.angle_gamma   90.00
#
_symmetry.space_group_name_H-M   'P 1'
#
loop_
_entity.id
_entity.type
_entity.pdbx_description
1 polymer ?
#
loop_
_entity_poly.entity_id
_entity_poly.type
_entity_poly.pdbx_seq_one_letter_code
_entity_poly.pdbx_strand_id
1 'polypeptide(L)'
;MFADQTVDPPTLNITAYDVPNLLNKTLNNDPWRYQSLYNGHEAMFLQGSQLYSQARIERDGTCQAEKTYQWGFSFIQLTIMVLLLWLWTSGMLIMYTTSKFTRLQRDKTDVAGEYKAVFELADAMRDQLVQQEVEKAEHVTQISESELRKRIQKDLRGGRIAYDTVLLPEVHGDRAKEWAFRAWAKREVWWLLALGVSFVVEGCLINMFVRYGLRGDVWGIVALPLAIAFAMYVGESHRSRGMVLFWAVLVVCVLPAIILGVLIGIMTHI
;
A
#
# COMPACT_ATOMS: atom_id res chain seq x y z
N MET A 1 -5.71 -4.47 44.05
CA MET A 1 -6.92 -4.22 44.83
C MET A 1 -6.33 -3.95 46.19
N PHE A 2 -6.05 -2.69 46.49
CA PHE A 2 -5.41 -2.36 47.75
C PHE A 2 -6.50 -2.41 48.82
N ALA A 3 -6.53 -3.49 49.59
CA ALA A 3 -7.37 -3.68 50.78
C ALA A 3 -8.85 -3.27 50.60
N ASP A 4 -9.68 -4.18 50.10
CA ASP A 4 -11.16 -4.29 50.26
C ASP A 4 -12.02 -3.00 50.30
N GLN A 5 -11.55 -1.90 49.75
CA GLN A 5 -12.27 -0.63 49.65
C GLN A 5 -12.25 -0.17 48.18
N THR A 6 -13.42 -0.12 47.58
CA THR A 6 -13.67 0.57 46.31
C THR A 6 -13.67 2.07 46.57
N VAL A 7 -12.64 2.76 46.07
CA VAL A 7 -12.51 4.22 46.13
C VAL A 7 -13.13 4.82 44.86
N ASP A 8 -14.02 5.81 45.02
CA ASP A 8 -14.59 6.56 43.90
C ASP A 8 -13.50 7.40 43.19
N PRO A 9 -13.57 7.55 41.85
CA PRO A 9 -12.61 8.33 41.09
C PRO A 9 -12.55 9.80 41.57
N PRO A 10 -11.39 10.47 41.45
CA PRO A 10 -10.22 10.11 40.65
C PRO A 10 -9.18 9.23 41.37
N THR A 11 -8.47 8.45 40.55
CA THR A 11 -7.43 7.47 40.89
C THR A 11 -6.33 8.03 41.80
N LEU A 12 -5.99 7.25 42.83
CA LEU A 12 -4.77 7.27 43.65
C LEU A 12 -4.07 8.65 43.72
N ASN A 13 -4.53 9.52 44.63
CA ASN A 13 -3.76 10.69 45.09
C ASN A 13 -2.57 10.22 45.92
N ILE A 14 -1.61 9.58 45.25
CA ILE A 14 -0.37 9.11 45.82
C ILE A 14 0.67 10.20 45.57
N THR A 15 1.22 10.73 46.66
CA THR A 15 2.36 11.64 46.63
C THR A 15 3.61 10.86 46.98
N ALA A 16 4.70 11.10 46.26
CA ALA A 16 5.98 10.48 46.59
C ALA A 16 6.52 11.10 47.88
N TYR A 17 6.68 10.29 48.93
CA TYR A 17 7.14 10.75 50.23
C TYR A 17 8.67 10.74 50.32
N ASP A 18 9.28 9.63 49.91
CA ASP A 18 10.72 9.42 49.90
C ASP A 18 11.11 8.63 48.64
N VAL A 19 12.09 9.13 47.88
CA VAL A 19 12.52 8.52 46.61
C VAL A 19 14.04 8.47 46.60
N PRO A 20 14.67 7.32 46.30
CA PRO A 20 16.13 7.21 46.30
C PRO A 20 16.75 8.15 45.26
N ASN A 21 17.91 8.72 45.59
CA ASN A 21 18.60 9.74 44.80
C ASN A 21 18.85 9.34 43.32
N LEU A 22 18.93 8.04 43.02
CA LEU A 22 19.08 7.52 41.64
C LEU A 22 17.85 7.76 40.75
N LEU A 23 16.64 7.85 41.34
CA LEU A 23 15.38 8.12 40.64
C LEU A 23 15.00 9.61 40.69
N ASN A 24 15.80 10.44 41.36
CA ASN A 24 15.57 11.86 41.54
C ASN A 24 16.06 12.67 40.33
N LYS A 25 15.33 12.61 39.21
CA LYS A 25 15.64 13.42 38.00
C LYS A 25 14.98 14.80 37.98
N THR A 26 14.10 15.12 38.93
CA THR A 26 13.41 16.42 39.00
C THR A 26 14.13 17.31 39.99
N LEU A 27 15.01 18.15 39.45
CA LEU A 27 15.79 19.15 40.18
C LEU A 27 14.85 20.24 40.75
N ASN A 28 14.85 20.37 42.08
CA ASN A 28 14.46 21.54 42.86
C ASN A 28 12.98 22.00 42.83
N ASN A 29 12.36 21.99 44.02
CA ASN A 29 11.20 22.80 44.44
C ASN A 29 9.85 22.12 44.75
N ASP A 30 9.83 20.85 45.16
CA ASP A 30 8.66 20.32 45.87
C ASP A 30 8.86 20.44 47.39
N PRO A 31 8.20 21.42 48.08
CA PRO A 31 8.39 21.65 49.52
C PRO A 31 7.81 20.55 50.42
N TRP A 32 7.17 19.54 49.84
CA TRP A 32 6.51 18.44 50.54
C TRP A 32 7.27 17.10 50.46
N ARG A 33 8.45 17.07 49.82
CA ARG A 33 9.26 15.84 49.68
C ARG A 33 10.32 15.74 50.77
N TYR A 34 10.34 14.61 51.47
CA TYR A 34 11.39 14.29 52.43
C TYR A 34 12.57 13.69 51.67
N GLN A 35 13.72 14.37 51.66
CA GLN A 35 14.93 13.87 51.02
C GLN A 35 15.72 13.02 52.01
N SER A 36 15.69 11.70 51.85
CA SER A 36 16.54 10.81 52.64
C SER A 36 18.00 10.91 52.19
N LEU A 37 18.89 11.25 53.13
CA LEU A 37 20.34 11.30 52.92
C LEU A 37 21.01 9.91 52.86
N TYR A 38 20.25 8.83 53.09
CA TYR A 38 20.79 7.47 53.16
C TYR A 38 20.57 6.71 51.84
N ASN A 39 21.68 6.31 51.22
CA ASN A 39 21.69 5.48 50.02
C ASN A 39 21.29 4.04 50.39
N GLY A 40 20.07 3.60 50.02
CA GLY A 40 19.66 2.20 50.12
C GLY A 40 18.22 1.93 50.56
N HIS A 41 17.38 2.95 50.76
CA HIS A 41 15.99 2.74 51.12
C HIS A 41 15.08 2.59 49.89
N GLU A 42 14.08 1.71 50.00
CA GLU A 42 13.02 1.56 48.99
C GLU A 42 12.18 2.84 48.91
N ALA A 43 11.69 3.18 47.72
CA ALA A 43 10.83 4.35 47.56
C ALA A 43 9.55 4.19 48.41
N MET A 44 9.13 5.27 49.06
CA MET A 44 7.92 5.33 49.86
C MET A 44 6.93 6.34 49.30
N PHE A 45 5.67 5.96 49.36
CA PHE A 45 4.57 6.66 48.74
C PHE A 45 3.50 6.95 49.80
N LEU A 46 3.04 8.19 49.86
CA LEU A 46 2.01 8.64 50.79
C LEU A 46 0.67 8.72 50.06
N GLN A 47 -0.34 8.02 50.58
CA GLN A 47 -1.72 8.14 50.15
C GLN A 47 -2.55 8.61 51.36
N GLY A 48 -3.02 9.85 51.32
CA GLY A 48 -3.66 10.48 52.47
C GLY A 48 -2.70 10.56 53.66
N SER A 49 -2.96 9.80 54.73
CA SER A 49 -2.14 9.73 55.95
C SER A 49 -1.37 8.41 56.12
N GLN A 50 -1.40 7.51 55.13
CA GLN A 50 -0.74 6.21 55.19
C GLN A 50 0.45 6.13 54.23
N LEU A 51 1.54 5.55 54.71
CA LEU A 51 2.77 5.31 53.95
C LEU A 51 2.80 3.88 53.42
N TYR A 52 3.14 3.74 52.15
CA TYR A 52 3.26 2.48 51.43
C TYR A 52 4.67 2.37 50.84
N SER A 53 5.32 1.23 51.05
CA SER A 53 6.60 0.93 50.39
C SER A 53 6.40 0.51 48.94
N GLN A 54 7.39 0.78 48.09
CA GLN A 54 7.41 0.34 46.70
C GLN A 54 7.18 -1.17 46.56
N ALA A 55 7.87 -1.98 47.37
CA ALA A 55 7.70 -3.44 47.33
C ALA A 55 6.25 -3.88 47.61
N ARG A 56 5.52 -3.13 48.44
CA ARG A 56 4.10 -3.40 48.72
C ARG A 56 3.21 -2.99 47.54
N ILE A 57 3.52 -1.87 46.89
CA ILE A 57 2.77 -1.42 45.72
C ILE A 57 2.99 -2.37 44.53
N GLU A 58 4.20 -2.85 44.33
CA GLU A 58 4.52 -3.82 43.28
C GLU A 58 3.86 -5.18 43.52
N ARG A 59 3.79 -5.62 44.78
CA ARG A 59 3.19 -6.91 45.14
C ARG A 59 1.66 -6.88 45.15
N ASP A 60 1.06 -5.85 45.74
CA ASP A 60 -0.38 -5.79 46.01
C ASP A 60 -1.12 -4.87 45.02
N GLY A 61 -0.36 -4.14 44.20
CA GLY A 61 -0.87 -3.26 43.16
C GLY A 61 -1.57 -4.04 42.07
N THR A 62 -2.80 -3.63 41.78
CA THR A 62 -3.48 -4.06 40.56
C THR A 62 -3.87 -2.81 39.79
N CYS A 63 -3.57 -2.81 38.50
CA CYS A 63 -4.15 -1.82 37.60
C CYS A 63 -5.68 -1.98 37.65
N GLN A 64 -6.39 -1.02 38.27
CA GLN A 64 -7.82 -0.91 38.03
C GLN A 64 -7.98 -0.41 36.60
N ALA A 65 -8.33 -1.31 35.69
CA ALA A 65 -8.89 -0.90 34.42
C ALA A 65 -10.19 -0.15 34.74
N GLU A 66 -10.23 1.14 34.44
CA GLU A 66 -11.42 1.96 34.59
C GLU A 66 -12.55 1.29 33.80
N LYS A 67 -13.59 0.81 34.49
CA LYS A 67 -14.70 0.04 33.87
C LYS A 67 -15.55 0.89 32.91
N THR A 68 -15.24 2.17 32.76
CA THR A 68 -16.03 3.16 32.02
C THR A 68 -15.60 3.33 30.57
N TYR A 69 -14.43 2.84 30.13
CA TYR A 69 -13.97 3.04 28.76
C TYR A 69 -14.05 1.77 27.90
N GLN A 70 -15.20 1.56 27.26
CA GLN A 70 -15.44 0.45 26.32
C GLN A 70 -14.85 0.75 24.91
N TRP A 71 -13.52 0.76 24.77
CA TRP A 71 -12.85 0.87 23.46
C TRP A 71 -13.22 -0.26 22.48
N GLY A 72 -13.80 -1.36 22.97
CA GLY A 72 -14.08 -2.57 22.17
C GLY A 72 -15.03 -2.35 20.98
N PHE A 73 -16.07 -1.52 21.13
CA PHE A 73 -17.04 -1.30 20.04
C PHE A 73 -16.43 -0.53 18.87
N SER A 74 -15.68 0.54 19.17
CA SER A 74 -14.96 1.32 18.15
C SER A 74 -13.90 0.48 17.43
N PHE A 75 -13.20 -0.40 18.17
CA PHE A 75 -12.21 -1.29 17.58
C PHE A 75 -12.81 -2.33 16.61
N ILE A 76 -13.96 -2.93 16.97
CA ILE A 76 -14.65 -3.89 16.09
C ILE A 76 -15.14 -3.20 14.82
N GLN A 77 -15.74 -2.01 14.94
CA GLN A 77 -16.20 -1.24 13.79
C GLN A 77 -15.05 -0.84 12.86
N LEU A 78 -13.92 -0.38 13.41
CA LEU A 78 -12.73 -0.05 12.65
C LEU A 78 -12.19 -1.28 11.92
N THR A 79 -12.15 -2.42 12.59
CA THR A 79 -11.68 -3.69 12.00
C THR A 79 -12.54 -4.10 10.81
N ILE A 80 -13.87 -4.04 10.94
CA ILE A 80 -14.79 -4.35 9.84
C ILE A 80 -14.57 -3.40 8.66
N MET A 81 -14.39 -2.10 8.93
CA MET A 81 -14.16 -1.11 7.88
C MET A 81 -12.84 -1.36 7.14
N VAL A 82 -11.78 -1.73 7.85
CA VAL A 82 -10.48 -2.09 7.26
C VAL A 82 -10.59 -3.34 6.38
N LEU A 83 -11.35 -4.35 6.80
CA LEU A 83 -11.58 -5.56 6.00
C LEU A 83 -12.34 -5.27 4.71
N LEU A 84 -13.39 -4.44 4.77
CA LEU A 84 -14.15 -4.02 3.58
C LEU A 84 -13.28 -3.21 2.61
N LEU A 85 -12.43 -2.32 3.12
CA LEU A 85 -11.46 -1.58 2.30
C LEU A 85 -10.45 -2.51 1.64
N TRP A 86 -9.97 -3.54 2.34
CA TRP A 86 -9.11 -4.57 1.77
C TRP A 86 -9.79 -5.34 0.63
N LEU A 87 -11.03 -5.77 0.82
CA LEU A 87 -11.81 -6.44 -0.23
C LEU A 87 -12.04 -5.52 -1.43
N TRP A 88 -12.39 -4.25 -1.20
CA TRP A 88 -12.57 -3.29 -2.28
C TRP A 88 -11.28 -3.04 -3.08
N THR A 89 -10.18 -2.77 -2.39
CA THR A 89 -8.88 -2.49 -3.02
C THR A 89 -8.36 -3.70 -3.80
N SER A 90 -8.51 -4.91 -3.27
CA SER A 90 -8.18 -6.15 -3.99
C SER A 90 -9.05 -6.34 -5.25
N GLY A 91 -10.36 -6.09 -5.18
CA GLY A 91 -11.25 -6.12 -6.34
C GLY A 91 -10.84 -5.14 -7.44
N MET A 92 -10.54 -3.89 -7.05
CA MET A 92 -10.03 -2.87 -7.97
C MET A 92 -8.70 -3.26 -8.59
N LEU A 93 -7.80 -3.87 -7.80
CA LEU A 93 -6.51 -4.33 -8.27
C LEU A 93 -6.66 -5.46 -9.29
N ILE A 94 -7.54 -6.43 -9.05
CA ILE A 94 -7.84 -7.52 -10.00
C ILE A 94 -8.38 -6.97 -11.32
N MET A 95 -9.36 -6.05 -11.26
CA MET A 95 -9.92 -5.41 -12.46
C MET A 95 -8.86 -4.63 -13.23
N TYR A 96 -8.02 -3.86 -12.53
CA TYR A 96 -6.93 -3.10 -13.13
C TYR A 96 -5.91 -4.02 -13.80
N THR A 97 -5.46 -5.08 -13.11
CA THR A 97 -4.48 -6.02 -13.68
C THR A 97 -5.04 -6.73 -14.89
N THR A 98 -6.31 -7.17 -14.83
CA THR A 98 -6.98 -7.84 -15.95
C THR A 98 -7.04 -6.91 -17.15
N SER A 99 -7.47 -5.66 -16.94
CA SER A 99 -7.53 -4.64 -18.00
C SER A 99 -6.16 -4.35 -18.61
N LYS A 100 -5.11 -4.27 -17.78
CA LYS A 100 -3.73 -4.04 -18.23
C LYS A 100 -3.20 -5.22 -19.05
N PHE A 101 -3.46 -6.45 -18.62
CA PHE A 101 -3.09 -7.65 -19.38
C PHE A 101 -3.85 -7.75 -20.70
N THR A 102 -5.16 -7.47 -20.70
CA THR A 102 -5.95 -7.42 -21.93
C THR A 102 -5.43 -6.35 -22.89
N ARG A 103 -5.05 -5.17 -22.41
CA ARG A 103 -4.43 -4.12 -23.24
C ARG A 103 -3.09 -4.56 -23.82
N LEU A 104 -2.22 -5.18 -23.01
CA LEU A 104 -0.91 -5.68 -23.46
C LEU A 104 -1.03 -6.80 -24.50
N GLN A 105 -2.08 -7.61 -24.44
CA GLN A 105 -2.38 -8.62 -25.45
C GLN A 105 -2.86 -7.97 -26.76
N ARG A 106 -3.64 -6.89 -26.69
CA ARG A 106 -4.16 -6.16 -27.86
C ARG A 106 -3.10 -5.31 -28.59
N ASP A 107 -2.13 -4.76 -27.86
CA ASP A 107 -1.17 -3.76 -28.37
C ASP A 107 -0.14 -4.29 -29.40
N LYS A 108 0.10 -5.62 -29.46
CA LYS A 108 1.21 -6.18 -30.26
C LYS A 108 0.83 -6.87 -31.57
N THR A 109 -0.44 -7.22 -31.76
CA THR A 109 -0.86 -8.02 -32.93
C THR A 109 -1.98 -7.39 -33.73
N ASP A 110 -2.64 -6.35 -33.22
CA ASP A 110 -3.96 -5.96 -33.74
C ASP A 110 -4.18 -4.44 -33.87
N VAL A 111 -3.10 -3.65 -33.92
CA VAL A 111 -3.21 -2.31 -34.49
C VAL A 111 -3.03 -2.50 -35.99
N ALA A 112 -4.13 -2.51 -36.74
CA ALA A 112 -4.09 -2.40 -38.17
C ALA A 112 -3.31 -1.11 -38.49
N GLY A 113 -2.04 -1.24 -38.88
CA GLY A 113 -1.24 -0.11 -39.34
C GLY A 113 -1.97 0.61 -40.47
N GLU A 114 -1.61 1.86 -40.75
CA GLU A 114 -2.32 2.74 -41.69
C GLU A 114 -2.78 2.02 -42.98
N TYR A 115 -1.89 1.24 -43.58
CA TYR A 115 -2.21 0.46 -44.78
C TYR A 115 -3.17 -0.71 -44.54
N LYS A 116 -3.01 -1.49 -43.46
CA LYS A 116 -3.90 -2.61 -43.14
C LYS A 116 -5.31 -2.11 -42.78
N ALA A 117 -5.40 -1.00 -42.06
CA ALA A 117 -6.68 -0.37 -41.71
C ALA A 117 -7.44 0.09 -42.96
N VAL A 118 -6.73 0.62 -43.97
CA VAL A 118 -7.34 1.01 -45.25
C VAL A 118 -7.84 -0.22 -46.02
N PHE A 119 -7.08 -1.31 -46.05
CA PHE A 119 -7.52 -2.56 -46.70
C PHE A 119 -8.73 -3.18 -45.99
N GLU A 120 -8.72 -3.27 -44.65
CA GLU A 120 -9.85 -3.80 -43.87
C GLU A 120 -11.10 -2.92 -44.00
N LEU A 121 -10.93 -1.59 -44.06
CA LEU A 121 -12.03 -0.66 -44.33
C LEU A 121 -12.59 -0.86 -45.74
N ALA A 122 -11.74 -0.99 -46.75
CA ALA A 122 -12.16 -1.21 -48.12
C ALA A 122 -12.92 -2.55 -48.28
N ASP A 123 -12.45 -3.60 -47.60
CA ASP A 123 -13.10 -4.91 -47.61
C ASP A 123 -14.46 -4.88 -46.88
N ALA A 124 -14.53 -4.25 -45.71
CA ALA A 124 -15.78 -4.07 -44.98
C ALA A 124 -16.82 -3.23 -45.75
N MET A 125 -16.39 -2.19 -46.48
CA MET A 125 -17.27 -1.42 -47.36
C MET A 125 -17.80 -2.29 -48.51
N ARG A 126 -16.94 -3.12 -49.10
CA ARG A 126 -17.31 -4.06 -50.16
C ARG A 126 -18.34 -5.06 -49.66
N ASP A 127 -18.13 -5.66 -48.50
CA ASP A 127 -19.03 -6.67 -47.93
C ASP A 127 -20.40 -6.09 -47.58
N GLN A 128 -20.45 -4.87 -47.02
CA GLN A 128 -21.72 -4.19 -46.72
C GLN A 128 -22.49 -3.81 -47.97
N LEU A 129 -21.80 -3.41 -49.05
CA LEU A 129 -22.42 -3.13 -50.35
C LEU A 129 -22.94 -4.42 -51.01
N VAL A 130 -22.24 -5.55 -50.85
CA VAL A 130 -22.64 -6.85 -51.41
C VAL A 130 -23.77 -7.50 -50.62
N GLN A 131 -23.78 -7.43 -49.29
CA GLN A 131 -24.84 -8.03 -48.46
C GLN A 131 -26.22 -7.38 -48.65
N GLN A 132 -26.27 -6.07 -48.97
CA GLN A 132 -27.53 -5.38 -49.24
C GLN A 132 -28.05 -5.60 -50.66
N GLU A 133 -27.22 -6.01 -51.62
CA GLU A 133 -27.60 -6.32 -52.99
C GLU A 133 -27.37 -7.81 -53.31
N VAL A 134 -28.32 -8.68 -52.93
CA VAL A 134 -28.30 -10.14 -53.17
C VAL A 134 -28.25 -10.54 -54.66
N GLU A 135 -28.28 -9.61 -55.63
CA GLU A 135 -28.42 -9.98 -57.06
C GLU A 135 -27.43 -9.36 -58.07
N LYS A 136 -26.48 -8.48 -57.70
CA LYS A 136 -25.56 -7.86 -58.70
C LYS A 136 -24.11 -7.69 -58.22
N ALA A 137 -23.57 -8.70 -57.53
CA ALA A 137 -22.19 -8.71 -57.03
C ALA A 137 -21.08 -8.61 -58.11
N GLU A 138 -21.42 -8.68 -59.40
CA GLU A 138 -20.43 -8.69 -60.50
C GLU A 138 -19.97 -7.29 -60.95
N HIS A 139 -20.63 -6.20 -60.53
CA HIS A 139 -20.42 -4.86 -61.10
C HIS A 139 -19.92 -3.78 -60.14
N VAL A 140 -19.35 -4.10 -58.97
CA VAL A 140 -18.80 -3.08 -58.05
C VAL A 140 -17.70 -2.22 -58.73
N THR A 141 -16.94 -2.81 -59.66
CA THR A 141 -15.88 -2.11 -60.43
C THR A 141 -16.40 -1.20 -61.55
N GLN A 142 -17.68 -1.25 -61.89
CA GLN A 142 -18.28 -0.45 -62.97
C GLN A 142 -19.21 0.67 -62.47
N ILE A 143 -19.36 0.83 -61.15
CA ILE A 143 -20.18 1.89 -60.56
C ILE A 143 -19.45 3.24 -60.69
N SER A 144 -20.16 4.27 -61.17
CA SER A 144 -19.60 5.63 -61.23
C SER A 144 -19.42 6.23 -59.82
N GLU A 145 -18.39 7.05 -59.63
CA GLU A 145 -18.09 7.75 -58.37
C GLU A 145 -19.31 8.51 -57.80
N SER A 146 -20.09 9.14 -58.70
CA SER A 146 -21.30 9.87 -58.33
C SER A 146 -22.41 8.99 -57.76
N GLU A 147 -22.48 7.75 -58.21
CA GLU A 147 -23.48 6.77 -57.81
C GLU A 147 -23.03 6.02 -56.55
N LEU A 148 -21.74 5.73 -56.45
CA LEU A 148 -21.10 5.22 -55.24
C LEU A 148 -21.31 6.18 -54.06
N ARG A 149 -21.06 7.48 -54.25
CA ARG A 149 -21.25 8.50 -53.20
C ARG A 149 -22.70 8.59 -52.72
N LYS A 150 -23.67 8.51 -53.64
CA LYS A 150 -25.10 8.47 -53.28
C LYS A 150 -25.45 7.23 -52.47
N ARG A 151 -24.94 6.06 -52.85
CA ARG A 151 -25.15 4.79 -52.14
C ARG A 151 -24.51 4.80 -50.75
N ILE A 152 -23.28 5.27 -50.61
CA ILE A 152 -22.63 5.44 -49.30
C ILE A 152 -23.44 6.36 -48.38
N GLN A 153 -24.01 7.43 -48.91
CA GLN A 153 -24.79 8.35 -48.10
C GLN A 153 -26.17 7.78 -47.71
N LYS A 154 -26.80 7.01 -48.61
CA LYS A 154 -28.14 6.43 -48.42
C LYS A 154 -28.10 5.17 -47.56
N ASP A 155 -27.18 4.27 -47.85
CA ASP A 155 -27.18 2.91 -47.32
C ASP A 155 -26.20 2.77 -46.14
N LEU A 156 -25.01 3.39 -46.23
CA LEU A 156 -23.98 3.42 -45.17
C LEU A 156 -24.15 4.60 -44.19
N ARG A 157 -25.24 5.36 -44.31
CA ARG A 157 -25.59 6.54 -43.47
C ARG A 157 -24.41 7.49 -43.21
N GLY A 158 -23.54 7.69 -44.22
CA GLY A 158 -22.44 8.64 -44.13
C GLY A 158 -21.23 8.19 -43.31
N GLY A 159 -20.97 6.88 -43.19
CA GLY A 159 -19.67 6.36 -42.71
C GLY A 159 -19.72 5.51 -41.44
N ARG A 160 -20.88 4.96 -41.06
CA ARG A 160 -20.93 3.92 -40.01
C ARG A 160 -20.63 2.56 -40.63
N ILE A 161 -19.36 2.31 -40.90
CA ILE A 161 -18.90 0.99 -41.33
C ILE A 161 -18.71 0.18 -40.05
N ALA A 162 -19.64 -0.75 -39.81
CA ALA A 162 -19.47 -1.74 -38.76
C ALA A 162 -18.41 -2.73 -39.23
N TYR A 163 -17.24 -2.70 -38.60
CA TYR A 163 -16.28 -3.78 -38.74
C TYR A 163 -16.86 -4.99 -37.99
N ASP A 164 -16.95 -6.14 -38.65
CA ASP A 164 -16.84 -7.40 -37.93
C ASP A 164 -15.39 -7.48 -37.44
N THR A 165 -15.12 -6.78 -36.33
CA THR A 165 -13.91 -7.09 -35.58
C THR A 165 -14.08 -8.54 -35.20
N VAL A 166 -13.28 -9.43 -35.79
CA VAL A 166 -13.07 -10.76 -35.25
C VAL A 166 -12.63 -10.51 -33.82
N LEU A 167 -13.57 -10.51 -32.89
CA LEU A 167 -13.29 -10.53 -31.47
C LEU A 167 -12.44 -11.78 -31.33
N LEU A 168 -11.12 -11.55 -31.22
CA LEU A 168 -10.11 -12.59 -31.17
C LEU A 168 -10.67 -13.74 -30.35
N PRO A 169 -10.69 -14.98 -30.87
CA PRO A 169 -11.34 -16.07 -30.18
C PRO A 169 -10.80 -16.10 -28.75
N GLU A 170 -11.70 -16.08 -27.74
CA GLU A 170 -11.37 -16.26 -26.31
C GLU A 170 -10.76 -17.65 -26.00
N VAL A 171 -10.17 -18.30 -27.01
CA VAL A 171 -9.83 -19.71 -27.06
C VAL A 171 -8.62 -20.07 -26.20
N HIS A 172 -7.92 -19.10 -25.59
CA HIS A 172 -6.77 -19.39 -24.71
C HIS A 172 -6.88 -18.69 -23.35
N GLY A 173 -7.97 -18.94 -22.63
CA GLY A 173 -8.26 -18.35 -21.32
C GLY A 173 -7.16 -18.51 -20.25
N ASP A 174 -6.39 -19.61 -20.27
CA ASP A 174 -5.33 -19.85 -19.28
C ASP A 174 -3.91 -19.92 -19.87
N ARG A 175 -3.73 -20.55 -21.05
CA ARG A 175 -2.43 -20.57 -21.73
C ARG A 175 -1.95 -19.18 -22.14
N ALA A 176 -2.86 -18.29 -22.56
CA ALA A 176 -2.47 -16.92 -22.92
C ALA A 176 -2.09 -16.11 -21.68
N LYS A 177 -2.69 -16.37 -20.51
CA LYS A 177 -2.31 -15.72 -19.25
C LYS A 177 -0.93 -16.17 -18.80
N GLU A 178 -0.64 -17.48 -18.85
CA GLU A 178 0.69 -18.00 -18.54
C GLU A 178 1.76 -17.46 -19.48
N TRP A 179 1.48 -17.40 -20.77
CA TRP A 179 2.40 -16.84 -21.75
C TRP A 179 2.61 -15.33 -21.54
N ALA A 180 1.55 -14.57 -21.28
CA ALA A 180 1.62 -13.14 -20.98
C ALA A 180 2.40 -12.88 -19.69
N PHE A 181 2.18 -13.68 -18.64
CA PHE A 181 2.94 -13.58 -17.39
C PHE A 181 4.41 -13.93 -17.59
N ARG A 182 4.73 -14.99 -18.34
CA ARG A 182 6.12 -15.35 -18.65
C ARG A 182 6.80 -14.29 -19.52
N ALA A 183 6.11 -13.73 -20.50
CA ALA A 183 6.61 -12.65 -21.34
C ALA A 183 6.85 -11.37 -20.53
N TRP A 184 5.93 -11.05 -19.61
CA TRP A 184 6.08 -9.96 -18.67
C TRP A 184 7.27 -10.20 -17.71
N ALA A 185 7.36 -11.37 -17.09
CA ALA A 185 8.45 -11.71 -16.17
C ALA A 185 9.82 -11.69 -16.86
N LYS A 186 9.91 -12.13 -18.12
CA LYS A 186 11.14 -12.00 -18.92
C LYS A 186 11.49 -10.54 -19.21
N ARG A 187 10.50 -9.70 -19.51
CA ARG A 187 10.72 -8.26 -19.72
C ARG A 187 11.17 -7.56 -18.43
N GLU A 188 10.64 -8.01 -17.30
CA GLU A 188 10.88 -7.41 -15.99
C GLU A 188 11.96 -8.11 -15.16
N VAL A 189 12.72 -9.03 -15.76
CA VAL A 189 13.67 -9.88 -15.02
C VAL A 189 14.71 -9.08 -14.24
N TRP A 190 15.15 -7.95 -14.78
CA TRP A 190 16.11 -7.05 -14.12
C TRP A 190 15.53 -6.37 -12.88
N TRP A 191 14.25 -6.00 -12.91
CA TRP A 191 13.57 -5.40 -11.76
C TRP A 191 13.21 -6.45 -10.71
N LEU A 192 12.83 -7.66 -11.13
CA LEU A 192 12.63 -8.79 -10.22
C LEU A 192 13.93 -9.20 -9.54
N LEU A 193 15.06 -9.17 -10.26
CA LEU A 193 16.38 -9.40 -9.69
C LEU A 193 16.73 -8.30 -8.68
N ALA A 194 16.50 -7.02 -9.00
CA ALA A 194 16.71 -5.92 -8.07
C ALA A 194 15.87 -6.05 -6.80
N LEU A 195 14.60 -6.46 -6.94
CA LEU A 195 13.71 -6.77 -5.81
C LEU A 195 14.26 -7.93 -4.97
N GLY A 196 14.70 -9.03 -5.61
CA GLY A 196 15.31 -10.16 -4.92
C GLY A 196 16.58 -9.79 -4.16
N VAL A 197 17.47 -8.99 -4.76
CA VAL A 197 18.66 -8.46 -4.08
C VAL A 197 18.27 -7.60 -2.89
N SER A 198 17.23 -6.76 -3.02
CA SER A 198 16.73 -5.94 -1.91
C SER A 198 16.29 -6.80 -0.72
N PHE A 199 15.55 -7.89 -0.96
CA PHE A 199 15.15 -8.82 0.11
C PHE A 199 16.34 -9.50 0.79
N VAL A 200 17.37 -9.86 0.03
CA VAL A 200 18.59 -10.47 0.59
C VAL A 200 19.34 -9.47 1.46
N VAL A 201 19.49 -8.22 0.99
CA VAL A 201 20.15 -7.15 1.75
C VAL A 201 19.40 -6.87 3.05
N GLU A 202 18.07 -6.72 3.00
CA GLU A 202 17.26 -6.51 4.21
C GLU A 202 17.32 -7.71 5.15
N GLY A 203 17.23 -8.94 4.64
CA GLY A 203 17.39 -10.15 5.44
C GLY A 203 18.74 -10.23 6.15
N CYS A 204 19.83 -9.84 5.47
CA CYS A 204 21.15 -9.73 6.07
C CYS A 204 21.20 -8.66 7.17
N LEU A 205 20.58 -7.49 6.94
CA LEU A 205 20.52 -6.41 7.91
C LEU A 205 19.71 -6.79 9.17
N ILE A 206 18.57 -7.46 9.00
CA ILE A 206 17.75 -7.98 10.11
C ILE A 206 18.53 -9.02 10.90
N ASN A 207 19.20 -9.96 10.22
CA ASN A 207 19.99 -10.99 10.89
C ASN A 207 21.16 -10.38 11.68
N MET A 208 21.82 -9.36 11.11
CA MET A 208 22.87 -8.60 11.79
C MET A 208 22.31 -7.86 13.02
N PHE A 209 21.14 -7.23 12.88
CA PHE A 209 20.45 -6.54 13.96
C PHE A 209 20.13 -7.46 15.15
N VAL A 210 19.50 -8.62 14.88
CA VAL A 210 19.15 -9.62 15.89
C VAL A 210 20.40 -10.14 16.60
N ARG A 211 21.51 -10.33 15.86
CA ARG A 211 22.73 -10.93 16.40
C ARG A 211 23.59 -9.96 17.21
N TYR A 212 23.64 -8.68 16.83
CA TYR A 212 24.49 -7.67 17.47
C TYR A 212 23.74 -6.74 18.43
N GLY A 213 22.42 -6.89 18.60
CA GLY A 213 21.65 -6.15 19.59
C GLY A 213 21.69 -4.63 19.39
N LEU A 214 21.92 -4.17 18.17
CA LEU A 214 21.87 -2.76 17.81
C LEU A 214 20.46 -2.25 18.14
N ARG A 215 20.33 -1.22 18.97
CA ARG A 215 19.03 -0.60 19.34
C ARG A 215 18.52 0.41 18.29
N GLY A 216 18.89 0.24 17.02
CA GLY A 216 18.59 1.18 15.94
C GLY A 216 17.29 0.89 15.18
N ASP A 217 16.60 1.93 14.71
CA ASP A 217 15.31 1.86 14.04
C ASP A 217 15.18 0.78 12.96
N VAL A 218 14.37 -0.24 13.25
CA VAL A 218 13.99 -1.33 12.33
C VAL A 218 13.14 -0.83 11.16
N TRP A 219 12.57 0.39 11.27
CA TRP A 219 11.67 0.98 10.28
C TRP A 219 12.30 1.22 8.90
N GLY A 220 13.64 1.35 8.81
CA GLY A 220 14.33 1.48 7.52
C GLY A 220 14.46 0.19 6.71
N ILE A 221 14.25 -0.98 7.32
CA ILE A 221 14.64 -2.30 6.78
C ILE A 221 13.48 -3.05 6.11
N VAL A 222 12.32 -2.42 5.90
CA VAL A 222 11.21 -3.02 5.12
C VAL A 222 10.78 -2.11 3.96
N ALA A 223 11.25 -0.87 3.96
CA ALA A 223 10.80 0.15 3.02
C ALA A 223 11.34 -0.05 1.60
N LEU A 224 12.47 -0.75 1.43
CA LEU A 224 13.21 -0.80 0.17
C LEU A 224 12.59 -1.75 -0.88
N PRO A 225 12.27 -3.02 -0.58
CA PRO A 225 11.54 -3.89 -1.50
C PRO A 225 10.12 -3.39 -1.72
N LEU A 226 9.52 -2.73 -0.73
CA LEU A 226 8.19 -2.15 -0.86
C LEU A 226 8.22 -0.96 -1.84
N ALA A 227 9.22 -0.10 -1.77
CA ALA A 227 9.43 0.98 -2.73
C ALA A 227 9.72 0.47 -4.15
N ILE A 228 10.52 -0.59 -4.29
CA ILE A 228 10.81 -1.23 -5.59
C ILE A 228 9.55 -1.87 -6.17
N ALA A 229 8.77 -2.61 -5.36
CA ALA A 229 7.51 -3.21 -5.77
C ALA A 229 6.49 -2.14 -6.20
N PHE A 230 6.40 -1.04 -5.45
CA PHE A 230 5.55 0.09 -5.79
C PHE A 230 5.97 0.75 -7.11
N ALA A 231 7.27 0.97 -7.31
CA ALA A 231 7.79 1.54 -8.54
C ALA A 231 7.49 0.65 -9.76
N MET A 232 7.61 -0.67 -9.63
CA MET A 232 7.22 -1.63 -10.68
C MET A 232 5.72 -1.60 -10.99
N TYR A 233 4.89 -1.43 -9.97
CA TYR A 233 3.43 -1.39 -10.12
C TYR A 233 2.97 -0.14 -10.90
N VAL A 234 3.49 1.03 -10.50
CA VAL A 234 3.08 2.33 -11.05
C VAL A 234 3.75 2.65 -12.39
N GLY A 235 5.04 2.32 -12.55
CA GLY A 235 5.80 2.76 -13.71
C GLY A 235 5.58 1.90 -14.96
N GLU A 236 5.12 2.53 -16.06
CA GLU A 236 5.05 1.88 -17.38
C GLU A 236 6.39 1.89 -18.13
N SER A 237 7.31 2.82 -17.82
CA SER A 237 8.60 2.98 -18.50
C SER A 237 9.78 2.88 -17.53
N HIS A 238 10.95 2.43 -18.01
CA HIS A 238 12.16 2.35 -17.18
C HIS A 238 12.55 3.71 -16.57
N ARG A 239 12.32 4.81 -17.30
CA ARG A 239 12.62 6.17 -16.82
C ARG A 239 11.63 6.62 -15.74
N SER A 240 10.33 6.37 -15.93
CA SER A 240 9.34 6.72 -14.91
C SER A 240 9.48 5.90 -13.64
N ARG A 241 9.86 4.61 -13.76
CA ARG A 241 10.15 3.75 -12.60
C ARG A 241 11.30 4.28 -11.75
N GLY A 242 12.40 4.72 -12.38
CA GLY A 242 13.52 5.32 -11.65
C GLY A 242 13.12 6.59 -10.90
N MET A 243 12.31 7.44 -11.52
CA MET A 243 11.79 8.64 -10.87
C MET A 243 10.85 8.31 -9.69
N VAL A 244 9.92 7.37 -9.86
CA VAL A 244 9.01 6.94 -8.79
C VAL A 244 9.79 6.30 -7.64
N LEU A 245 10.78 5.46 -7.93
CA LEU A 245 11.62 4.83 -6.92
C LEU A 245 12.42 5.88 -6.14
N PHE A 246 13.01 6.86 -6.82
CA PHE A 246 13.73 7.96 -6.16
C PHE A 246 12.82 8.70 -5.16
N TRP A 247 11.61 9.07 -5.59
CA TRP A 247 10.65 9.75 -4.71
C TRP A 247 10.14 8.85 -3.59
N ALA A 248 9.88 7.57 -3.87
CA ALA A 248 9.44 6.61 -2.86
C ALA A 248 10.50 6.41 -1.77
N VAL A 249 11.78 6.26 -2.15
CA VAL A 249 12.88 6.15 -1.19
C VAL A 249 13.07 7.45 -0.40
N LEU A 250 12.98 8.60 -1.06
CA LEU A 250 13.11 9.89 -0.38
C LEU A 250 12.01 10.09 0.67
N VAL A 251 10.75 9.84 0.30
CA VAL A 251 9.61 10.10 1.17
C VAL A 251 9.46 9.02 2.25
N VAL A 252 9.68 7.75 1.92
CA VAL A 252 9.43 6.63 2.84
C VAL A 252 10.65 6.27 3.68
N CYS A 253 11.87 6.41 3.15
CA CYS A 253 13.08 6.05 3.90
C CYS A 253 13.77 7.28 4.49
N VAL A 254 14.01 8.32 3.67
CA VAL A 254 14.90 9.43 4.07
C VAL A 254 14.20 10.38 5.05
N LEU A 255 12.97 10.83 4.75
CA LEU A 255 12.26 11.76 5.62
C LEU A 255 12.00 11.19 7.02
N PRO A 256 11.49 9.95 7.18
CA PRO A 256 11.25 9.39 8.51
C PRO A 256 12.55 9.17 9.29
N ALA A 257 13.63 8.74 8.62
CA ALA A 257 14.94 8.57 9.26
C ALA A 257 15.50 9.90 9.78
N ILE A 258 15.36 11.00 9.03
CA ILE A 258 15.77 12.33 9.49
C ILE A 258 14.92 12.77 10.69
N ILE A 259 13.60 12.62 10.62
CA ILE A 259 12.68 13.00 11.71
C ILE A 259 13.01 12.21 12.99
N LEU A 260 13.21 10.89 12.89
CA LEU A 260 13.61 10.04 14.02
C LEU A 260 14.97 10.43 14.57
N GLY A 261 15.96 10.69 13.72
CA GLY A 261 17.27 11.16 14.14
C GLY A 261 17.20 12.47 14.92
N VAL A 262 16.38 13.42 14.46
CA VAL A 262 16.16 14.69 15.16
C VAL A 262 15.45 14.47 16.50
N LEU A 263 14.41 13.64 16.55
CA LEU A 263 13.67 13.34 17.79
C LEU A 263 14.56 12.66 18.83
N ILE A 264 15.39 11.70 18.42
CA ILE A 264 16.35 11.03 19.30
C ILE A 264 17.41 12.03 19.79
N GLY A 265 17.90 12.90 18.91
CA GLY A 265 18.83 13.98 19.29
C GLY A 265 18.23 14.91 20.35
N ILE A 266 16.96 15.30 20.20
CA ILE A 266 16.26 16.13 21.19
C ILE A 266 16.09 15.37 22.52
N MET A 267 15.70 14.09 22.49
CA MET A 267 15.51 13.28 23.69
C MET A 267 16.81 12.97 24.45
N THR A 268 17.96 13.01 23.78
CA THR A 268 19.27 12.74 24.43
C THR A 268 19.89 13.99 25.05
N HIS A 269 19.44 15.18 24.67
CA HIS A 269 19.88 16.46 25.24
C HIS A 269 19.00 16.98 26.40
N ILE A 270 17.90 16.28 26.72
CA ILE A 270 17.01 16.54 27.87
C ILE A 270 17.31 15.53 28.98
#